data_AF-A0A379IVU8-F1
#
_entry.id   AF-A0A379IVU8-F1
#
_cell.length_a   1.000
_cell.length_b   1.000
_cell.length_c   1.000
_cell.angle_alpha   90.00
_cell.angle_beta   90.00
_cell.angle_gamma   90.00
#
_symmetry.space_group_name_H-M   'P 1'
#
loop_
_entity.id
_entity.type
_entity.pdbx_description
1 polymer ?
#
loop_
_entity_poly.entity_id
_entity_poly.type
_entity_poly.pdbx_seq_one_letter_code
_entity_poly.pdbx_strand_id
1 'polypeptide(L)'
;MKTTLLLALLTLTGAIQAAEFEVQLEEGRHTWNTSELLKHPKARDIEIVDDVSYKRTMQYRAVPISKLLSDVTPGDHLQAVALDGFAAELPAAILLASEGAKAWLAIEDPQHPWPPLAKGKPSAGPFYLVWTDPSASQIGPEQWPYQVARIRQLAPVEQRFPALLPAPDANPEIRAGFAAYQKNCMACHRLNGAGDAEFGPDLNIPHNPTEYFNGEFLRQYIRDPQSLRRWPQGRMPGFSEQTISGVELEQLIGYLQHMAQRKIDR
;
A
#
# COMPACT_ATOMS: atom_id res chain seq x y z
N MET A 1 62.17 23.54 13.27
CA MET A 1 61.08 24.48 12.91
C MET A 1 61.06 24.54 11.40
N LYS A 2 60.08 24.01 10.65
CA LYS A 2 58.64 24.17 10.72
C LYS A 2 57.97 22.91 10.15
N THR A 3 57.07 22.29 10.90
CA THR A 3 56.22 21.20 10.42
C THR A 3 54.98 21.84 9.80
N THR A 4 54.83 21.70 8.48
CA THR A 4 53.68 22.25 7.75
C THR A 4 52.54 21.23 7.83
N LEU A 5 51.52 21.52 8.63
CA LEU A 5 50.31 20.72 8.75
C LEU A 5 49.39 21.08 7.57
N LEU A 6 49.22 20.15 6.61
CA LEU A 6 48.23 20.30 5.54
C LEU A 6 46.85 19.96 6.12
N LEU A 7 46.01 20.98 6.30
CA LEU A 7 44.61 20.83 6.66
C LEU A 7 43.83 20.47 5.39
N ALA A 8 43.47 19.20 5.21
CA ALA A 8 42.59 18.76 4.13
C ALA A 8 41.15 19.22 4.45
N LEU A 9 40.68 20.23 3.72
CA LEU A 9 39.31 20.72 3.77
C LEU A 9 38.42 19.70 3.01
N LEU A 10 37.75 18.79 3.72
CA LEU A 10 36.69 17.98 3.13
C LEU A 10 35.47 18.87 2.87
N THR A 11 35.30 19.29 1.62
CA THR A 11 34.04 19.83 1.13
C THR A 11 33.05 18.67 0.99
N LEU A 12 32.20 18.46 2.00
CA LEU A 12 30.95 17.69 1.82
C LEU A 12 30.05 18.50 0.89
N THR A 13 30.25 18.32 -0.42
CA THR A 13 29.22 18.60 -1.40
C THR A 13 28.16 17.51 -1.20
N GLY A 14 27.04 17.89 -0.60
CA GLY A 14 25.86 17.03 -0.54
C GLY A 14 25.34 16.84 -1.96
N ALA A 15 25.89 15.85 -2.67
CA ALA A 15 25.25 15.32 -3.86
C ALA A 15 23.88 14.83 -3.38
N ILE A 16 22.81 15.48 -3.84
CA ILE A 16 21.45 14.97 -3.69
C ILE A 16 21.47 13.61 -4.40
N GLN A 17 21.60 12.52 -3.64
CA GLN A 17 21.57 11.18 -4.20
C GLN A 17 20.18 10.98 -4.78
N ALA A 18 20.10 10.61 -6.06
CA ALA A 18 18.85 10.21 -6.66
C ALA A 18 18.32 8.99 -5.90
N ALA A 19 17.05 9.03 -5.53
CA ALA A 19 16.42 7.88 -4.92
C ALA A 19 16.26 6.75 -5.95
N GLU A 20 16.21 5.52 -5.46
CA GLU A 20 16.07 4.32 -6.28
C GLU A 20 14.66 3.72 -6.11
N PHE A 21 14.09 3.29 -7.23
CA PHE A 21 12.86 2.52 -7.31
C PHE A 21 13.16 1.19 -8.00
N GLU A 22 12.90 0.10 -7.31
CA GLU A 22 13.23 -1.25 -7.79
C GLU A 22 11.98 -2.00 -8.26
N VAL A 23 12.08 -2.63 -9.43
CA VAL A 23 11.08 -3.56 -9.94
C VAL A 23 11.70 -4.96 -9.96
N GLN A 24 11.08 -5.90 -9.25
CA GLN A 24 11.51 -7.30 -9.16
C GLN A 24 10.45 -8.22 -9.78
N LEU A 25 10.71 -8.76 -10.95
CA LEU A 25 9.79 -9.63 -11.69
C LEU A 25 10.41 -11.02 -11.85
N GLU A 26 9.67 -11.96 -12.42
CA GLU A 26 10.18 -13.33 -12.64
C GLU A 26 11.43 -13.34 -13.54
N GLU A 27 11.47 -12.47 -14.56
CA GLU A 27 12.58 -12.37 -15.51
C GLU A 27 13.80 -11.62 -14.96
N GLY A 28 13.68 -10.93 -13.82
CA GLY A 28 14.79 -10.31 -13.14
C GLY A 28 14.46 -9.04 -12.37
N ARG A 29 15.52 -8.30 -12.06
CA ARG A 29 15.45 -7.07 -11.28
C ARG A 29 15.91 -5.90 -12.12
N HIS A 30 15.17 -4.81 -12.05
CA HIS A 30 15.53 -3.54 -12.65
C HIS A 30 15.42 -2.42 -11.62
N THR A 31 16.45 -1.58 -11.52
CA THR A 31 16.45 -0.41 -10.63
C THR A 31 16.46 0.85 -11.47
N TRP A 32 15.49 1.71 -11.22
CA TRP A 32 15.40 3.05 -11.77
C TRP A 32 15.86 4.07 -10.74
N ASN A 33 16.55 5.12 -11.17
CA ASN A 33 16.76 6.29 -10.32
C ASN A 33 15.80 7.45 -10.66
N THR A 34 15.65 8.40 -9.73
CA THR A 34 14.78 9.58 -9.90
C THR A 34 15.03 10.32 -11.23
N SER A 35 16.29 10.53 -11.63
CA SER A 35 16.62 11.26 -12.86
C SER A 35 16.17 10.50 -14.11
N GLU A 36 16.32 9.18 -14.14
CA GLU A 36 15.85 8.33 -15.24
C GLU A 36 14.33 8.38 -15.36
N LEU A 37 13.62 8.28 -14.24
CA LEU A 37 12.16 8.31 -14.22
C LEU A 37 11.60 9.68 -14.63
N LEU A 38 12.19 10.78 -14.18
CA LEU A 38 11.79 12.14 -14.60
C LEU A 38 11.97 12.35 -16.11
N LYS A 39 13.02 11.75 -16.69
CA LYS A 39 13.34 11.81 -18.14
C LYS A 39 12.68 10.71 -18.96
N HIS A 40 11.95 9.80 -18.33
CA HIS A 40 11.37 8.65 -19.01
C HIS A 40 10.45 9.13 -20.16
N PRO A 41 10.48 8.52 -21.36
CA PRO A 41 9.71 9.00 -22.52
C PRO A 41 8.18 9.04 -22.33
N LYS A 42 7.68 8.32 -21.32
CA LYS A 42 6.26 8.31 -20.95
C LYS A 42 5.95 9.13 -19.69
N ALA A 43 6.95 9.79 -19.12
CA ALA A 43 6.74 10.72 -18.01
C ALA A 43 5.93 11.94 -18.49
N ARG A 44 4.93 12.31 -17.72
CA ARG A 44 4.10 13.50 -17.98
C ARG A 44 3.54 14.05 -16.69
N ASP A 45 3.06 15.27 -16.75
CA ASP A 45 2.43 15.92 -15.61
C ASP A 45 0.98 15.42 -15.52
N ILE A 46 0.55 15.06 -14.31
CA ILE A 46 -0.79 14.60 -14.00
C ILE A 46 -1.34 15.37 -12.81
N GLU A 47 -2.64 15.58 -12.84
CA GLU A 47 -3.39 16.14 -11.71
C GLU A 47 -4.08 15.00 -10.96
N ILE A 48 -3.93 14.97 -9.64
CA ILE A 48 -4.65 14.10 -8.74
C ILE A 48 -5.53 14.98 -7.87
N VAL A 49 -6.84 14.96 -8.13
CA VAL A 49 -7.84 15.61 -7.28
C VAL A 49 -8.01 14.77 -6.01
N ASP A 50 -8.13 15.44 -4.85
CA ASP A 50 -8.34 14.80 -3.56
C ASP A 50 -7.37 13.66 -3.23
N ASP A 51 -6.07 13.92 -3.41
CA ASP A 51 -4.99 12.98 -3.12
C ASP A 51 -5.18 12.31 -1.74
N VAL A 52 -5.06 10.98 -1.70
CA VAL A 52 -5.37 10.19 -0.51
C VAL A 52 -4.48 10.55 0.68
N SER A 53 -3.22 10.90 0.47
CA SER A 53 -2.29 11.24 1.54
C SER A 53 -2.34 12.71 1.90
N TYR A 54 -2.39 13.58 0.90
CA TYR A 54 -2.36 15.03 1.08
C TYR A 54 -3.71 15.68 1.36
N LYS A 55 -4.82 14.98 1.06
CA LYS A 55 -6.21 15.44 1.22
C LYS A 55 -6.49 16.77 0.48
N ARG A 56 -5.88 16.94 -0.68
CA ARG A 56 -6.04 18.09 -1.59
C ARG A 56 -5.59 17.73 -2.99
N THR A 57 -5.87 18.61 -3.95
CA THR A 57 -5.30 18.50 -5.29
C THR A 57 -3.78 18.58 -5.26
N MET A 58 -3.13 17.63 -5.94
CA MET A 58 -1.69 17.57 -6.14
C MET A 58 -1.37 17.47 -7.62
N GLN A 59 -0.22 18.01 -8.01
CA GLN A 59 0.32 17.94 -9.36
C GLN A 59 1.62 17.13 -9.30
N TYR A 60 1.74 16.12 -10.15
CA TYR A 60 2.89 15.23 -10.15
C TYR A 60 3.48 15.08 -11.54
N ARG A 61 4.80 15.04 -11.62
CA ARG A 61 5.48 14.38 -12.74
C ARG A 61 5.40 12.88 -12.50
N ALA A 62 4.85 12.11 -13.44
CA ALA A 62 4.60 10.69 -13.22
C ALA A 62 4.76 9.85 -14.49
N VAL A 63 5.10 8.57 -14.31
CA VAL A 63 5.16 7.56 -15.37
C VAL A 63 4.03 6.55 -15.17
N PRO A 64 3.29 6.15 -16.21
CA PRO A 64 2.31 5.06 -16.08
C PRO A 64 3.01 3.79 -15.60
N ILE A 65 2.55 3.17 -14.51
CA ILE A 65 3.27 2.05 -13.89
C ILE A 65 3.40 0.86 -14.83
N SER A 66 2.43 0.65 -15.72
CA SER A 66 2.45 -0.40 -16.74
C SER A 66 3.61 -0.29 -17.74
N LYS A 67 4.33 0.84 -17.79
CA LYS A 67 5.55 1.01 -18.59
C LYS A 67 6.83 0.60 -17.87
N LEU A 68 6.74 0.31 -16.58
CA LEU A 68 7.84 -0.17 -15.74
C LEU A 68 7.71 -1.67 -15.40
N LEU A 69 6.59 -2.30 -15.80
CA LEU A 69 6.23 -3.69 -15.49
C LEU A 69 6.21 -4.52 -16.79
N SER A 70 7.40 -4.75 -17.37
CA SER A 70 7.55 -5.60 -18.55
C SER A 70 7.06 -7.02 -18.25
N ASP A 71 6.48 -7.70 -19.24
CA ASP A 71 6.09 -9.13 -19.18
C ASP A 71 5.12 -9.55 -18.05
N VAL A 72 4.63 -8.61 -17.23
CA VAL A 72 3.53 -8.82 -16.28
C VAL A 72 2.19 -8.91 -17.00
N THR A 73 1.39 -9.90 -16.62
CA THR A 73 0.04 -10.14 -17.14
C THR A 73 -1.03 -9.76 -16.12
N PRO A 74 -2.29 -9.52 -16.53
CA PRO A 74 -3.37 -9.20 -15.58
C PRO A 74 -3.66 -10.26 -14.52
N GLY A 75 -3.24 -11.51 -14.74
CA GLY A 75 -3.42 -12.61 -13.79
C GLY A 75 -2.35 -12.68 -12.70
N ASP A 76 -1.28 -11.89 -12.83
CA ASP A 76 -0.18 -11.87 -11.87
C ASP A 76 -0.55 -11.10 -10.60
N HIS A 77 0.25 -11.35 -9.57
CA HIS A 77 0.15 -10.67 -8.29
C HIS A 77 1.42 -9.88 -8.00
N LEU A 78 1.25 -8.60 -7.69
CA LEU A 78 2.34 -7.69 -7.37
C LEU A 78 2.20 -7.20 -5.92
N GLN A 79 3.33 -6.86 -5.29
CA GLN A 79 3.37 -6.20 -4.00
C GLN A 79 4.20 -4.92 -4.10
N ALA A 80 3.61 -3.79 -3.71
CA ALA A 80 4.32 -2.52 -3.58
C ALA A 80 4.77 -2.34 -2.14
N VAL A 81 6.07 -2.10 -1.94
CA VAL A 81 6.71 -1.97 -0.62
C VAL A 81 7.26 -0.56 -0.45
N ALA A 82 6.81 0.13 0.60
CA ALA A 82 7.28 1.45 0.98
C ALA A 82 8.54 1.41 1.85
N LEU A 83 9.21 2.55 2.00
CA LEU A 83 10.43 2.70 2.81
C LEU A 83 10.24 2.34 4.28
N ASP A 84 9.03 2.49 4.82
CA ASP A 84 8.70 2.15 6.22
C ASP A 84 8.25 0.69 6.41
N GLY A 85 8.30 -0.11 5.35
CA GLY A 85 7.87 -1.51 5.35
C GLY A 85 6.39 -1.73 5.08
N PHE A 86 5.59 -0.67 4.85
CA PHE A 86 4.21 -0.84 4.37
C PHE A 86 4.19 -1.62 3.05
N ALA A 87 3.37 -2.66 2.99
CA ALA A 87 3.29 -3.58 1.86
C ALA A 87 1.84 -3.71 1.38
N ALA A 88 1.55 -3.18 0.20
CA ALA A 88 0.25 -3.30 -0.44
C ALA A 88 0.23 -4.47 -1.42
N GLU A 89 -0.75 -5.37 -1.27
CA GLU A 89 -1.02 -6.47 -2.19
C GLU A 89 -1.89 -5.96 -3.34
N LEU A 90 -1.40 -6.10 -4.58
CA LEU A 90 -2.00 -5.47 -5.76
C LEU A 90 -2.18 -6.51 -6.87
N PRO A 91 -3.43 -6.82 -7.28
CA PRO A 91 -3.67 -7.54 -8.52
C PRO A 91 -3.03 -6.80 -9.70
N ALA A 92 -2.27 -7.48 -10.56
CA ALA A 92 -1.60 -6.82 -11.67
C ALA A 92 -2.60 -6.14 -12.63
N ALA A 93 -3.81 -6.70 -12.79
CA ALA A 93 -4.86 -6.14 -13.63
C ALA A 93 -5.12 -4.65 -13.40
N ILE A 94 -5.15 -4.17 -12.15
CA ILE A 94 -5.41 -2.74 -11.87
C ILE A 94 -4.20 -1.86 -12.23
N LEU A 95 -2.97 -2.38 -12.13
CA LEU A 95 -1.75 -1.67 -12.48
C LEU A 95 -1.55 -1.57 -14.01
N LEU A 96 -2.09 -2.54 -14.75
CA LEU A 96 -1.98 -2.65 -16.20
C LEU A 96 -3.16 -2.04 -16.96
N ALA A 97 -4.23 -1.62 -16.26
CA ALA A 97 -5.46 -1.13 -16.87
C ALA A 97 -5.23 0.06 -17.83
N SER A 98 -5.76 -0.06 -19.04
CA SER A 98 -5.77 1.03 -20.04
C SER A 98 -7.01 1.92 -19.98
N GLU A 99 -8.08 1.41 -19.35
CA GLU A 99 -9.38 2.06 -19.15
C GLU A 99 -9.75 2.07 -17.67
N GLY A 100 -10.65 2.96 -17.26
CA GLY A 100 -11.00 3.15 -15.85
C GLY A 100 -9.86 3.82 -15.07
N ALA A 101 -9.64 3.38 -13.84
CA ALA A 101 -8.57 3.92 -13.01
C ALA A 101 -7.20 3.63 -13.64
N LYS A 102 -6.31 4.63 -13.69
CA LYS A 102 -4.95 4.44 -14.22
C LYS A 102 -3.93 4.63 -13.13
N ALA A 103 -3.03 3.66 -12.99
CA ALA A 103 -1.95 3.67 -12.03
C ALA A 103 -0.70 4.40 -12.54
N TRP A 104 -0.07 5.17 -11.66
CA TRP A 104 1.10 5.97 -11.97
C TRP A 104 2.12 5.90 -10.85
N LEU A 105 3.40 5.88 -11.22
CA LEU A 105 4.48 6.20 -10.30
C LEU A 105 4.72 7.71 -10.38
N ALA A 106 4.21 8.46 -9.41
CA ALA A 106 4.56 9.87 -9.20
C ALA A 106 5.99 9.96 -8.65
N ILE A 107 6.75 10.94 -9.15
CA ILE A 107 8.17 11.08 -8.89
C ILE A 107 8.42 12.47 -8.31
N GLU A 108 9.01 12.51 -7.11
CA GLU A 108 9.43 13.76 -6.49
C GLU A 108 10.71 14.26 -7.16
N ASP A 109 10.68 15.47 -7.72
CA ASP A 109 11.89 16.14 -8.17
C ASP A 109 12.61 16.73 -6.94
N PRO A 110 13.85 16.33 -6.62
CA PRO A 110 14.56 16.87 -5.47
C PRO A 110 14.82 18.38 -5.56
N GLN A 111 14.76 18.97 -6.76
CA GLN A 111 14.83 20.42 -6.96
C GLN A 111 13.51 21.13 -6.62
N HIS A 112 12.40 20.40 -6.66
CA HIS A 112 11.04 20.87 -6.38
C HIS A 112 10.32 19.86 -5.47
N PRO A 113 10.81 19.68 -4.22
CA PRO A 113 10.31 18.63 -3.35
C PRO A 113 8.84 18.85 -3.01
N TRP A 114 8.12 17.76 -2.82
CA TRP A 114 6.74 17.84 -2.38
C TRP A 114 6.67 18.34 -0.94
N PRO A 115 5.56 18.97 -0.56
CA PRO A 115 5.37 19.40 0.82
C PRO A 115 5.33 18.20 1.77
N PRO A 116 5.70 18.42 3.05
CA PRO A 116 5.57 17.39 4.07
C PRO A 116 4.10 17.00 4.29
N LEU A 117 3.84 15.73 4.59
CA LEU A 117 2.49 15.21 4.84
C LEU A 117 1.86 15.81 6.11
N ALA A 118 2.67 16.16 7.09
CA ALA A 118 2.26 16.86 8.30
C ALA A 118 3.46 17.59 8.92
N LYS A 119 3.22 18.43 9.93
CA LYS A 119 4.29 19.12 10.67
C LYS A 119 5.29 18.10 11.26
N GLY A 120 6.55 18.18 10.82
CA GLY A 120 7.62 17.28 11.28
C GLY A 120 7.57 15.87 10.68
N LYS A 121 6.80 15.64 9.62
CA LYS A 121 6.77 14.39 8.85
C LYS A 121 7.42 14.59 7.48
N PRO A 122 7.96 13.52 6.85
CA PRO A 122 8.42 13.59 5.47
C PRO A 122 7.27 13.85 4.48
N SER A 123 7.61 14.10 3.21
CA SER A 123 6.67 14.10 2.10
C SER A 123 6.23 12.66 1.75
N ALA A 124 5.35 12.52 0.75
CA ALA A 124 5.03 11.24 0.13
C ALA A 124 6.15 10.70 -0.80
N GLY A 125 7.19 11.50 -1.04
CA GLY A 125 8.31 11.17 -1.93
C GLY A 125 9.30 10.20 -1.29
N PRO A 126 10.22 9.61 -2.06
CA PRO A 126 10.60 10.05 -3.41
C PRO A 126 9.70 9.52 -4.53
N PHE A 127 8.95 8.44 -4.27
CA PHE A 127 8.01 7.85 -5.22
C PHE A 127 6.68 7.53 -4.57
N TYR A 128 5.59 7.76 -5.30
CA TYR A 128 4.24 7.54 -4.80
C TYR A 128 3.40 6.83 -5.87
N LEU A 129 2.81 5.67 -5.55
CA LEU A 129 1.79 5.05 -6.40
C LEU A 129 0.48 5.83 -6.27
N VAL A 130 0.08 6.51 -7.34
CA VAL A 130 -1.13 7.33 -7.41
C VAL A 130 -2.04 6.91 -8.56
N TRP A 131 -3.31 7.30 -8.50
CA TRP A 131 -4.31 6.86 -9.46
C TRP A 131 -5.13 8.02 -10.00
N THR A 132 -5.27 8.11 -11.32
CA THR A 132 -6.30 8.96 -11.93
C THR A 132 -7.59 8.16 -12.05
N ASP A 133 -8.74 8.79 -11.79
CA ASP A 133 -10.08 8.17 -11.80
C ASP A 133 -10.22 6.92 -10.90
N PRO A 134 -9.77 6.94 -9.63
CA PRO A 134 -9.73 5.77 -8.76
C PRO A 134 -11.11 5.11 -8.53
N SER A 135 -12.19 5.90 -8.55
CA SER A 135 -13.55 5.40 -8.35
C SER A 135 -14.03 4.48 -9.49
N ALA A 136 -13.50 4.63 -10.70
CA ALA A 136 -13.86 3.81 -11.86
C ALA A 136 -13.46 2.34 -11.71
N SER A 137 -12.56 2.03 -10.77
CA SER A 137 -12.10 0.67 -10.47
C SER A 137 -12.07 0.38 -8.96
N GLN A 138 -12.81 1.16 -8.17
CA GLN A 138 -12.92 1.01 -6.71
C GLN A 138 -11.55 0.92 -5.99
N ILE A 139 -10.57 1.72 -6.43
CA ILE A 139 -9.25 1.74 -5.81
C ILE A 139 -9.34 2.31 -4.40
N GLY A 140 -8.98 1.50 -3.40
CA GLY A 140 -9.01 1.89 -1.97
C GLY A 140 -7.75 2.64 -1.53
N PRO A 141 -7.78 3.38 -0.40
CA PRO A 141 -6.64 4.12 0.14
C PRO A 141 -5.36 3.30 0.31
N GLU A 142 -5.49 2.04 0.69
CA GLU A 142 -4.40 1.10 0.96
C GLU A 142 -3.63 0.72 -0.31
N GLN A 143 -4.21 0.99 -1.49
CA GLN A 143 -3.61 0.77 -2.80
C GLN A 143 -2.87 2.02 -3.31
N TRP A 144 -2.69 3.02 -2.45
CA TRP A 144 -1.90 4.23 -2.67
C TRP A 144 -0.69 4.27 -1.70
N PRO A 145 0.23 3.30 -1.74
CA PRO A 145 1.44 3.39 -0.94
C PRO A 145 2.27 4.58 -1.39
N TYR A 146 2.56 5.51 -0.48
CA TYR A 146 3.58 6.55 -0.68
C TYR A 146 4.96 6.03 -0.24
N GLN A 147 6.02 6.76 -0.57
CA GLN A 147 7.40 6.34 -0.29
C GLN A 147 7.71 4.95 -0.86
N VAL A 148 7.16 4.60 -2.03
CA VAL A 148 7.36 3.29 -2.64
C VAL A 148 8.82 3.11 -3.01
N ALA A 149 9.45 2.10 -2.45
CA ALA A 149 10.83 1.74 -2.77
C ALA A 149 10.89 0.62 -3.82
N ARG A 150 9.90 -0.28 -3.81
CA ARG A 150 9.92 -1.48 -4.65
C ARG A 150 8.53 -1.92 -5.09
N ILE A 151 8.42 -2.46 -6.30
CA ILE A 151 7.32 -3.35 -6.69
C ILE A 151 7.92 -4.72 -7.02
N ARG A 152 7.32 -5.79 -6.47
CA ARG A 152 7.77 -7.16 -6.71
C ARG A 152 6.63 -8.07 -7.15
N GLN A 153 6.87 -8.91 -8.15
CA GLN A 153 5.99 -10.01 -8.51
C GLN A 153 6.19 -11.16 -7.54
N LEU A 154 5.08 -11.72 -7.09
CA LEU A 154 5.03 -12.78 -6.10
C LEU A 154 3.97 -13.79 -6.49
N ALA A 155 4.08 -14.99 -5.93
CA ALA A 155 2.95 -15.91 -5.95
C ALA A 155 1.72 -15.24 -5.29
N PRO A 156 0.50 -15.57 -5.75
CA PRO A 156 -0.74 -15.07 -5.16
C PRO A 156 -0.80 -15.26 -3.65
N VAL A 157 -1.52 -14.38 -2.94
CA VAL A 157 -1.63 -14.39 -1.47
C VAL A 157 -2.07 -15.76 -0.95
N GLU A 158 -2.98 -16.41 -1.66
CA GLU A 158 -3.50 -17.75 -1.36
C GLU A 158 -2.41 -18.82 -1.27
N GLN A 159 -1.40 -18.71 -2.14
CA GLN A 159 -0.29 -19.67 -2.21
C GLN A 159 0.77 -19.35 -1.16
N ARG A 160 1.07 -18.06 -0.95
CA ARG A 160 2.07 -17.62 0.04
C ARG A 160 1.59 -17.83 1.48
N PHE A 161 0.29 -17.64 1.71
CA PHE A 161 -0.30 -17.60 3.04
C PHE A 161 -1.55 -18.49 3.13
N PRO A 162 -1.39 -19.82 3.08
CA PRO A 162 -2.52 -20.75 3.11
C PRO A 162 -3.36 -20.67 4.39
N ALA A 163 -2.81 -20.14 5.50
CA ALA A 163 -3.52 -19.93 6.76
C ALA A 163 -4.56 -18.79 6.70
N LEU A 164 -4.55 -17.98 5.63
CA LEU A 164 -5.58 -16.97 5.35
C LEU A 164 -6.78 -17.56 4.60
N LEU A 165 -6.65 -18.76 4.04
CA LEU A 165 -7.68 -19.31 3.19
C LEU A 165 -8.94 -19.68 3.99
N PRO A 166 -10.13 -19.28 3.50
CA PRO A 166 -11.37 -19.84 4.01
C PRO A 166 -11.44 -21.35 3.71
N ALA A 167 -12.51 -22.00 4.18
CA ALA A 167 -12.67 -23.43 3.93
C ALA A 167 -12.81 -23.70 2.42
N PRO A 168 -12.33 -24.85 1.90
CA PRO A 168 -12.44 -25.15 0.48
C PRO A 168 -13.87 -25.13 -0.07
N ASP A 169 -14.87 -25.36 0.78
CA ASP A 169 -16.32 -25.34 0.50
C ASP A 169 -17.00 -24.04 0.95
N ALA A 170 -16.24 -23.02 1.37
CA ALA A 170 -16.80 -21.73 1.75
C ALA A 170 -17.58 -21.10 0.59
N ASN A 171 -18.72 -20.50 0.95
CA ASN A 171 -19.63 -19.85 0.00
C ASN A 171 -18.96 -18.61 -0.67
N PRO A 172 -19.57 -18.08 -1.74
CA PRO A 172 -19.02 -16.92 -2.45
C PRO A 172 -18.85 -15.68 -1.57
N GLU A 173 -19.73 -15.46 -0.59
CA GLU A 173 -19.70 -14.30 0.30
C GLU A 173 -18.46 -14.30 1.22
N ILE A 174 -18.09 -15.46 1.76
CA ILE A 174 -16.87 -15.62 2.56
C ILE A 174 -15.62 -15.41 1.70
N ARG A 175 -15.63 -15.86 0.44
CA ARG A 175 -14.51 -15.62 -0.49
C ARG A 175 -14.39 -14.15 -0.88
N ALA A 176 -15.51 -13.46 -1.08
CA ALA A 176 -15.53 -12.02 -1.27
C ALA A 176 -14.99 -11.29 -0.03
N GLY A 177 -15.34 -11.75 1.16
CA GLY A 177 -14.79 -11.23 2.41
C GLY A 177 -13.28 -11.41 2.55
N PHE A 178 -12.74 -12.55 2.09
CA PHE A 178 -11.31 -12.76 2.01
C PHE A 178 -10.63 -11.77 1.04
N ALA A 179 -11.22 -11.54 -0.14
CA ALA A 179 -10.71 -10.52 -1.07
C ALA A 179 -10.74 -9.10 -0.46
N ALA A 180 -11.80 -8.76 0.27
CA ALA A 180 -11.90 -7.49 1.01
C ALA A 180 -10.82 -7.38 2.11
N TYR A 181 -10.51 -8.47 2.81
CA TYR A 181 -9.42 -8.52 3.79
C TYR A 181 -8.05 -8.27 3.12
N GLN A 182 -7.78 -8.94 2.00
CA GLN A 182 -6.52 -8.74 1.25
C GLN A 182 -6.36 -7.29 0.83
N LYS A 183 -7.42 -6.70 0.28
CA LYS A 183 -7.43 -5.32 -0.24
C LYS A 183 -7.25 -4.27 0.87
N ASN A 184 -7.98 -4.41 1.98
CA ASN A 184 -8.16 -3.31 2.93
C ASN A 184 -7.47 -3.53 4.29
N CYS A 185 -7.21 -4.78 4.68
CA CYS A 185 -6.76 -5.11 6.04
C CYS A 185 -5.34 -5.69 6.08
N MET A 186 -4.96 -6.49 5.08
CA MET A 186 -3.72 -7.27 5.08
C MET A 186 -2.45 -6.42 5.07
N ALA A 187 -2.52 -5.19 4.54
CA ALA A 187 -1.36 -4.27 4.57
C ALA A 187 -0.98 -3.83 5.99
N CYS A 188 -1.93 -3.89 6.94
CA CYS A 188 -1.74 -3.49 8.32
C CYS A 188 -1.78 -4.67 9.29
N HIS A 189 -2.55 -5.70 8.99
CA HIS A 189 -2.84 -6.80 9.89
C HIS A 189 -2.35 -8.15 9.36
N ARG A 190 -1.89 -8.98 10.29
CA ARG A 190 -1.80 -10.43 10.09
C ARG A 190 -3.11 -11.10 10.47
N LEU A 191 -3.30 -12.33 10.02
CA LEU A 191 -4.39 -13.20 10.47
C LEU A 191 -3.82 -14.62 10.56
N ASN A 192 -4.02 -15.29 11.70
CA ASN A 192 -3.38 -16.59 11.97
C ASN A 192 -1.84 -16.56 11.84
N GLY A 193 -1.21 -15.45 12.22
CA GLY A 193 0.21 -15.21 12.06
C GLY A 193 0.68 -15.03 10.62
N ALA A 194 -0.23 -15.10 9.64
CA ALA A 194 0.09 -15.01 8.22
C ALA A 194 -0.09 -13.58 7.68
N GLY A 195 0.73 -13.24 6.68
CA GLY A 195 0.85 -11.89 6.13
C GLY A 195 2.15 -11.20 6.55
N ASP A 196 2.58 -10.23 5.74
CA ASP A 196 3.85 -9.54 5.94
C ASP A 196 3.75 -8.38 6.97
N ALA A 197 2.54 -7.91 7.27
CA ALA A 197 2.32 -6.69 8.04
C ALA A 197 2.80 -6.75 9.51
N GLU A 198 3.23 -5.58 10.02
CA GLU A 198 3.74 -5.43 11.39
C GLU A 198 3.11 -4.25 12.16
N PHE A 199 2.14 -3.55 11.56
CA PHE A 199 1.56 -2.33 12.13
C PHE A 199 0.44 -2.61 13.13
N GLY A 200 -0.49 -3.48 12.73
CA GLY A 200 -1.67 -3.85 13.49
C GLY A 200 -1.50 -5.19 14.18
N PRO A 201 -2.31 -5.48 15.21
CA PRO A 201 -2.35 -6.79 15.82
C PRO A 201 -2.82 -7.86 14.84
N ASP A 202 -2.53 -9.12 15.15
CA ASP A 202 -3.16 -10.24 14.45
C ASP A 202 -4.68 -10.23 14.68
N LEU A 203 -5.45 -10.51 13.62
CA LEU A 203 -6.92 -10.48 13.65
C LEU A 203 -7.57 -11.84 13.97
N ASN A 204 -6.82 -12.86 14.39
CA ASN A 204 -7.40 -14.13 14.82
C ASN A 204 -6.82 -14.67 16.14
N ILE A 205 -5.54 -14.46 16.41
CA ILE A 205 -4.87 -15.03 17.58
C ILE A 205 -4.31 -13.94 18.51
N PRO A 206 -4.59 -14.00 19.84
CA PRO A 206 -5.36 -15.04 20.53
C PRO A 206 -6.88 -14.92 20.33
N HIS A 207 -7.39 -13.74 20.03
CA HIS A 207 -8.82 -13.48 19.85
C HIS A 207 -9.10 -12.74 18.55
N ASN A 208 -10.06 -13.26 17.79
CA ASN A 208 -10.63 -12.63 16.63
C ASN A 208 -11.54 -11.47 17.08
N PRO A 209 -11.56 -10.32 16.39
CA PRO A 209 -12.42 -9.19 16.75
C PRO A 209 -13.90 -9.58 16.84
N THR A 210 -14.35 -10.56 16.07
CA THR A 210 -15.74 -11.04 16.08
C THR A 210 -16.13 -11.80 17.35
N GLU A 211 -15.16 -12.21 18.19
CA GLU A 211 -15.43 -12.90 19.45
C GLU A 211 -15.70 -11.95 20.62
N TYR A 212 -15.27 -10.68 20.53
CA TYR A 212 -15.38 -9.72 21.64
C TYR A 212 -16.03 -8.39 21.28
N PHE A 213 -16.07 -8.00 20.01
CA PHE A 213 -16.95 -6.92 19.56
C PHE A 213 -18.37 -7.47 19.37
N ASN A 214 -19.25 -7.16 20.33
CA ASN A 214 -20.66 -7.57 20.30
C ASN A 214 -21.51 -6.61 19.46
N GLY A 215 -22.59 -7.13 18.85
CA GLY A 215 -23.55 -6.33 18.09
C GLY A 215 -22.91 -5.55 16.95
N GLU A 216 -23.22 -4.25 16.86
CA GLU A 216 -22.76 -3.37 15.77
C GLU A 216 -21.36 -2.79 16.01
N PHE A 217 -20.72 -3.07 17.13
CA PHE A 217 -19.47 -2.39 17.49
C PHE A 217 -18.30 -2.71 16.58
N LEU A 218 -18.22 -3.92 15.99
CA LEU A 218 -17.17 -4.20 15.01
C LEU A 218 -17.35 -3.36 13.74
N ARG A 219 -18.59 -3.27 13.25
CA ARG A 219 -18.94 -2.40 12.11
C ARG A 219 -18.57 -0.96 12.41
N GLN A 220 -18.99 -0.45 13.56
CA GLN A 220 -18.69 0.92 13.98
C GLN A 220 -17.18 1.15 14.12
N TYR A 221 -16.43 0.18 14.67
CA TYR A 221 -14.98 0.28 14.80
C TYR A 221 -14.29 0.34 13.44
N ILE A 222 -14.69 -0.48 12.47
CA ILE A 222 -14.13 -0.44 11.09
C ILE A 222 -14.49 0.90 10.40
N ARG A 223 -15.71 1.41 10.60
CA ARG A 223 -16.14 2.71 10.04
C ARG A 223 -15.37 3.88 10.63
N ASP A 224 -15.24 3.93 11.94
CA ASP A 224 -14.56 5.01 12.67
C ASP A 224 -14.04 4.48 14.02
N PRO A 225 -12.76 4.05 14.11
CA PRO A 225 -12.15 3.59 15.36
C PRO A 225 -12.22 4.63 16.48
N GLN A 226 -12.16 5.93 16.13
CA GLN A 226 -12.13 7.03 17.10
C GLN A 226 -13.51 7.31 17.70
N SER A 227 -14.60 6.85 17.06
CA SER A 227 -15.97 6.98 17.59
C SER A 227 -16.20 6.12 18.85
N LEU A 228 -15.52 4.98 18.96
CA LEU A 228 -15.62 4.09 20.12
C LEU A 228 -14.60 4.45 21.20
N ARG A 229 -13.39 4.82 20.79
CA ARG A 229 -12.34 5.24 21.71
C ARG A 229 -11.47 6.29 21.06
N ARG A 230 -11.57 7.52 21.58
CA ARG A 230 -10.68 8.61 21.16
C ARG A 230 -9.28 8.34 21.69
N TRP A 231 -8.38 8.04 20.78
CA TRP A 231 -6.98 7.76 21.05
C TRP A 231 -6.12 8.40 19.96
N PRO A 232 -5.47 9.56 20.23
CA PRO A 232 -4.71 10.30 19.22
C PRO A 232 -3.55 9.53 18.60
N GLN A 233 -3.02 8.50 19.29
CA GLN A 233 -1.95 7.65 18.78
C GLN A 233 -2.49 6.43 18.00
N GLY A 234 -3.82 6.25 17.93
CA GLY A 234 -4.45 5.20 17.13
C GLY A 234 -4.15 5.39 15.64
N ARG A 235 -3.62 4.35 14.99
CA ARG A 235 -3.14 4.41 13.60
C ARG A 235 -4.11 3.81 12.59
N MET A 236 -5.07 2.99 13.03
CA MET A 236 -6.06 2.39 12.14
C MET A 236 -6.98 3.50 11.60
N PRO A 237 -7.06 3.70 10.27
CA PRO A 237 -8.02 4.62 9.69
C PRO A 237 -9.43 4.05 9.76
N GLY A 238 -10.43 4.94 9.63
CA GLY A 238 -11.81 4.54 9.38
C GLY A 238 -12.06 4.30 7.90
N PHE A 239 -12.93 3.35 7.58
CA PHE A 239 -13.31 3.00 6.21
C PHE A 239 -14.74 3.48 5.92
N SER A 240 -14.90 4.48 5.05
CA SER A 240 -16.22 5.02 4.70
C SER A 240 -17.01 4.08 3.78
N GLU A 241 -18.31 4.35 3.59
CA GLU A 241 -19.17 3.60 2.65
C GLU A 241 -18.64 3.61 1.21
N GLN A 242 -17.90 4.64 0.83
CA GLN A 242 -17.27 4.73 -0.49
C GLN A 242 -16.06 3.81 -0.62
N THR A 243 -15.32 3.59 0.48
CA THR A 243 -14.13 2.72 0.49
C THR A 243 -14.50 1.24 0.62
N ILE A 244 -15.37 0.93 1.59
CA ILE A 244 -15.91 -0.40 1.83
C ILE A 244 -17.43 -0.26 1.87
N SER A 245 -18.13 -0.80 0.89
CA SER A 245 -19.61 -0.73 0.88
C SER A 245 -20.19 -1.53 2.05
N GLY A 246 -21.44 -1.25 2.47
CA GLY A 246 -22.12 -2.07 3.47
C GLY A 246 -22.11 -3.57 3.17
N VAL A 247 -22.28 -3.98 1.90
CA VAL A 247 -22.21 -5.39 1.48
C VAL A 247 -20.80 -5.96 1.66
N GLU A 248 -19.78 -5.22 1.24
CA GLU A 248 -18.38 -5.65 1.39
C GLU A 248 -17.97 -5.72 2.87
N LEU A 249 -18.48 -4.82 3.72
CA LEU A 249 -18.25 -4.86 5.16
C LEU A 249 -18.87 -6.11 5.80
N GLU A 250 -20.09 -6.48 5.42
CA GLU A 250 -20.71 -7.73 5.88
C GLU A 250 -19.92 -8.96 5.43
N GLN A 251 -19.46 -8.98 4.18
CA GLN A 251 -18.61 -10.05 3.66
C GLN A 251 -17.29 -10.15 4.43
N LEU A 252 -16.62 -9.02 4.68
CA LEU A 252 -15.40 -8.94 5.48
C LEU A 252 -15.61 -9.49 6.90
N ILE A 253 -16.67 -9.05 7.58
CA ILE A 253 -17.01 -9.55 8.92
C ILE A 253 -17.34 -11.03 8.88
N GLY A 254 -18.09 -11.49 7.88
CA GLY A 254 -18.38 -12.92 7.67
C GLY A 254 -17.10 -13.74 7.50
N TYR A 255 -16.13 -13.26 6.71
CA TYR A 255 -14.82 -13.89 6.58
C TYR A 255 -14.08 -13.94 7.91
N LEU A 256 -14.03 -12.85 8.68
CA LEU A 256 -13.40 -12.85 10.00
C LEU A 256 -14.08 -13.85 10.96
N GLN A 257 -15.41 -13.94 10.96
CA GLN A 257 -16.17 -14.92 11.74
C GLN A 257 -15.85 -16.36 11.31
N HIS A 258 -15.76 -16.61 10.01
CA HIS A 258 -15.37 -17.89 9.45
C HIS A 258 -13.97 -18.30 9.90
N MET A 259 -13.03 -17.34 9.90
CA MET A 259 -11.66 -17.59 10.34
C MET A 259 -11.52 -17.77 11.85
N ALA A 260 -12.41 -17.22 12.68
CA ALA A 260 -12.43 -17.45 14.12
C ALA A 260 -12.57 -18.95 14.48
N GLN A 261 -13.22 -19.74 13.61
CA GLN A 261 -13.36 -21.20 13.76
C GLN A 261 -12.16 -21.99 13.20
N ARG A 262 -11.13 -21.30 12.72
CA ARG A 262 -9.98 -21.85 11.98
C ARG A 262 -8.67 -21.24 12.47
N LYS A 263 -8.56 -21.04 13.79
CA LYS A 263 -7.33 -20.57 14.42
C LYS A 263 -6.24 -21.63 14.28
N ILE A 264 -5.00 -21.18 14.10
CA ILE A 264 -3.85 -22.05 14.29
C ILE A 264 -3.56 -22.17 15.78
N ASP A 265 -3.25 -23.38 16.24
CA ASP A 265 -2.72 -23.58 17.59
C ASP A 265 -1.31 -22.97 17.65
N ARG A 266 -1.01 -22.23 18.72
CA ARG A 266 0.33 -21.69 18.98
C ARG A 266 1.14 -22.63 19.84
#